data_AF-A0A970H8Q5-F1
#
_entry.id   AF-A0A970H8Q5-F1
#
_cell.length_a   1.000
_cell.length_b   1.000
_cell.length_c   1.000
_cell.angle_alpha   90.00
_cell.angle_beta   90.00
_cell.angle_gamma   90.00
#
_symmetry.space_group_name_H-M   'P 1'
#
loop_
_entity.id
_entity.type
_entity.pdbx_description
1 polymer ?
#
loop_
_entity_poly.entity_id
_entity_poly.type
_entity_poly.pdbx_seq_one_letter_code
_entity_poly.pdbx_strand_id
1 'polypeptide(L)'
;MTGHVVVGTPAYLSPEAHNRERANPTFDLWSLSVTFYEVLTGRRPFEAASQDELSAAIRAGRWTPVEKHLPSCPASLASFFSSALASDSGLRPKSTQQLARRLSALAASS
;
A
#
# COMPACT_ATOMS: atom_id res chain seq x y z
N MET A 1 24.99 7.33 18.91
CA MET A 1 24.24 7.09 17.66
C MET A 1 22.99 6.28 18.00
N THR A 2 21.86 6.92 18.22
CA THR A 2 20.58 6.20 18.37
C THR A 2 20.07 5.89 16.97
N GLY A 3 20.36 4.68 16.47
CA GLY A 3 19.75 4.20 15.24
C GLY A 3 18.24 4.09 15.47
N HIS A 4 17.44 4.88 14.75
CA HIS A 4 16.01 4.63 14.65
C HIS A 4 15.85 3.25 14.02
N VAL A 5 15.58 2.23 14.84
CA VAL A 5 15.23 0.91 14.36
C VAL A 5 13.89 1.07 13.67
N VAL A 6 13.86 0.79 12.36
CA VAL A 6 12.61 0.63 11.64
C VAL A 6 12.00 -0.68 12.13
N VAL A 7 11.05 -0.59 13.06
CA VAL A 7 10.33 -1.75 13.59
C VAL A 7 9.08 -1.95 12.74
N GLY A 8 9.00 -3.10 12.06
CA GLY A 8 7.84 -3.50 11.26
C GLY A 8 8.18 -4.59 10.26
N THR A 9 7.16 -5.22 9.70
CA THR A 9 7.33 -6.21 8.62
C THR A 9 7.61 -5.48 7.32
N PRO A 10 8.80 -5.63 6.68
CA PRO A 10 9.25 -4.76 5.59
C PRO A 10 8.29 -4.58 4.41
N ALA A 11 7.48 -5.60 4.11
CA ALA A 11 6.49 -5.57 3.04
C ALA A 11 5.29 -4.64 3.28
N TYR A 12 5.04 -4.24 4.53
CA TYR A 12 3.91 -3.36 4.92
C TYR A 12 4.35 -1.94 5.24
N LEU A 13 5.67 -1.67 5.21
CA LEU A 13 6.22 -0.35 5.44
C LEU A 13 6.06 0.53 4.20
N SER A 14 5.68 1.78 4.41
CA SER A 14 5.57 2.78 3.34
C SER A 14 6.96 3.18 2.80
N PRO A 15 7.04 3.75 1.58
CA PRO A 15 8.27 4.28 1.02
C PRO A 15 9.01 5.21 1.99
N GLU A 16 8.28 6.11 2.64
CA GLU A 16 8.81 7.07 3.60
C GLU A 16 9.29 6.40 4.91
N ALA A 17 8.67 5.29 5.34
CA ALA A 17 9.16 4.48 6.45
C ALA A 17 10.49 3.79 6.11
N HIS A 18 10.63 3.27 4.89
CA HIS A 18 11.90 2.73 4.38
C HIS A 18 13.00 3.81 4.29
N ASN A 19 12.61 5.06 4.07
CA ASN A 19 13.51 6.22 4.09
C ASN A 19 13.81 6.74 5.51
N ARG A 20 13.23 6.13 6.55
CA ARG A 20 13.36 6.57 7.96
C ARG A 20 12.84 8.00 8.19
N GLU A 21 11.85 8.42 7.42
CA GLU A 21 11.17 9.68 7.64
C GLU A 21 10.35 9.64 8.93
N ARG A 22 9.95 10.82 9.41
CA ARG A 22 9.14 10.93 10.63
C ARG A 22 7.78 10.28 10.39
N ALA A 23 7.44 9.31 11.25
CA ALA A 23 6.15 8.63 11.22
C ALA A 23 4.99 9.64 11.25
N ASN A 24 4.01 9.41 10.40
CA ASN A 24 2.79 10.19 10.31
C ASN A 24 1.61 9.27 9.94
N PRO A 25 0.35 9.73 10.05
CA PRO A 25 -0.81 8.87 9.81
C PRO A 25 -0.90 8.22 8.42
N THR A 26 -0.21 8.75 7.38
CA THR A 26 -0.23 8.14 6.04
C THR A 26 0.57 6.83 5.97
N PHE A 27 1.43 6.56 6.95
CA PHE A 27 2.16 5.30 7.07
C PHE A 27 1.18 4.16 7.37
N ASP A 28 0.25 4.39 8.30
CA ASP A 28 -0.76 3.39 8.67
C ASP A 28 -1.81 3.19 7.56
N LEU A 29 -2.12 4.25 6.81
CA LEU A 29 -3.01 4.14 5.64
C LEU A 29 -2.37 3.30 4.52
N TRP A 30 -1.06 3.42 4.33
CA TRP A 30 -0.32 2.54 3.43
C TRP A 30 -0.37 1.09 3.89
N SER A 31 0.00 0.82 5.15
CA SER A 31 0.06 -0.56 5.66
C SER A 31 -1.32 -1.22 5.63
N LEU A 32 -2.39 -0.49 5.96
CA LEU A 32 -3.77 -0.96 5.83
C LEU A 32 -4.15 -1.28 4.38
N SER A 33 -3.68 -0.48 3.42
CA SER A 33 -3.93 -0.72 1.99
C SER A 33 -3.18 -1.96 1.48
N VAL A 34 -1.95 -2.19 1.96
CA VAL A 34 -1.20 -3.43 1.69
C VAL A 34 -1.92 -4.65 2.27
N THR A 35 -2.35 -4.56 3.54
CA THR A 35 -3.12 -5.63 4.19
C THR A 35 -4.43 -5.91 3.44
N PHE A 36 -5.15 -4.88 3.02
CA PHE A 36 -6.39 -5.07 2.28
C PHE A 36 -6.18 -5.74 0.92
N TYR A 37 -5.12 -5.35 0.20
CA TYR A 37 -4.72 -6.03 -1.03
C TYR A 37 -4.45 -7.52 -0.78
N GLU A 38 -3.72 -7.83 0.30
CA GLU A 38 -3.38 -9.21 0.64
C GLU A 38 -4.59 -10.05 1.06
N VAL A 39 -5.51 -9.49 1.84
CA VAL A 39 -6.76 -10.18 2.21
C VAL A 39 -7.59 -10.52 0.97
N LEU A 40 -7.66 -9.60 -0.01
CA LEU A 40 -8.44 -9.82 -1.23
C LEU A 40 -7.80 -10.81 -2.20
N THR A 41 -6.48 -10.77 -2.34
CA THR A 41 -5.76 -11.52 -3.39
C THR A 41 -5.04 -12.76 -2.87
N GLY A 42 -4.91 -12.91 -1.55
CA GLY A 42 -4.05 -13.91 -0.91
C GLY A 42 -2.55 -13.69 -1.15
N ARG A 43 -2.15 -12.56 -1.74
CA ARG A 43 -0.76 -12.23 -2.10
C ARG A 43 -0.44 -10.79 -1.76
N ARG A 44 0.82 -10.48 -1.47
CA ARG A 44 1.22 -9.09 -1.21
C ARG A 44 1.40 -8.31 -2.52
N PRO A 45 1.14 -6.99 -2.52
CA PRO A 45 1.33 -6.16 -3.70
C PRO A 45 2.81 -6.02 -4.08
N PHE A 46 3.72 -6.10 -3.10
CA PHE A 46 5.17 -6.02 -3.28
C PHE A 46 5.82 -7.32 -2.80
N GLU A 47 6.55 -7.99 -3.70
CA GLU A 47 7.36 -9.17 -3.41
C GLU A 47 8.69 -9.07 -4.14
N ALA A 48 9.76 -9.54 -3.51
CA ALA A 48 11.10 -9.55 -4.09
C ALA A 48 11.97 -10.66 -3.46
N ALA A 49 13.10 -10.98 -4.09
CA ALA A 49 13.99 -12.05 -3.62
C ALA A 49 14.86 -11.60 -2.43
N SER A 50 15.05 -10.29 -2.26
CA SER A 50 15.79 -9.72 -1.15
C SER A 50 15.09 -8.50 -0.53
N GLN A 51 15.48 -8.14 0.69
CA GLN A 51 14.95 -6.95 1.37
C GLN A 51 15.29 -5.66 0.63
N ASP A 52 16.50 -5.56 0.04
CA ASP A 52 16.92 -4.38 -0.72
C ASP A 52 16.09 -4.20 -1.99
N GLU A 53 15.82 -5.29 -2.72
CA GLU A 53 14.93 -5.28 -3.89
C GLU A 53 13.50 -4.92 -3.50
N LEU A 54 13.00 -5.44 -2.38
CA LEU A 54 11.66 -5.12 -1.87
C LEU A 54 11.54 -3.62 -1.56
N SER A 55 12.50 -3.07 -0.82
CA SER A 55 12.54 -1.64 -0.52
C SER A 55 12.67 -0.79 -1.80
N ALA A 56 13.44 -1.25 -2.79
CA ALA A 56 13.55 -0.56 -4.09
C ALA A 56 12.23 -0.60 -4.89
N ALA A 57 11.51 -1.73 -4.87
CA ALA A 57 10.20 -1.86 -5.51
C ALA A 57 9.15 -0.95 -4.86
N ILE A 58 9.10 -0.93 -3.52
CA ILE A 58 8.20 -0.07 -2.74
C ILE A 58 8.47 1.41 -3.05
N ARG A 59 9.73 1.86 -2.96
CA ARG A 59 10.11 3.25 -3.29
C ARG A 59 9.74 3.63 -4.71
N ALA A 60 9.92 2.71 -5.66
CA ALA A 60 9.58 2.94 -7.07
C ALA A 60 8.09 2.78 -7.40
N GLY A 61 7.25 2.35 -6.44
CA GLY A 61 5.82 2.13 -6.69
C GLY A 61 5.54 0.97 -7.64
N ARG A 62 6.45 0.00 -7.71
CA ARG A 62 6.31 -1.19 -8.53
C ARG A 62 5.60 -2.27 -7.73
N TRP A 63 4.28 -2.24 -7.76
CA TRP A 63 3.42 -3.28 -7.20
C TRP A 63 2.74 -4.09 -8.31
N THR A 64 2.29 -5.29 -7.96
CA THR A 64 1.48 -6.15 -8.83
C THR A 64 0.04 -5.63 -8.87
N PRO A 65 -0.53 -5.28 -10.03
CA PRO A 65 -1.93 -4.86 -10.13
C PRO A 65 -2.90 -5.95 -9.67
N VAL A 66 -3.99 -5.55 -9.00
CA VAL A 66 -4.96 -6.47 -8.38
C VAL A 66 -5.62 -7.39 -9.41
N GLU A 67 -5.82 -6.90 -10.64
CA GLU A 67 -6.42 -7.60 -11.76
C GLU A 67 -5.61 -8.83 -12.20
N LYS A 68 -4.30 -8.87 -11.89
CA LYS A 68 -3.47 -10.06 -12.13
C LYS A 68 -3.85 -11.24 -11.23
N HIS A 69 -4.47 -10.98 -10.10
CA HIS A 69 -4.92 -12.02 -9.16
C HIS A 69 -6.44 -12.18 -9.17
N LEU A 70 -7.17 -11.10 -9.46
CA LEU A 70 -8.63 -11.07 -9.55
C LEU A 70 -9.06 -10.53 -10.93
N PRO A 71 -8.99 -11.33 -12.01
CA PRO A 71 -9.25 -10.85 -13.39
C PRO A 71 -10.64 -10.25 -13.60
N SER A 72 -11.63 -10.66 -12.79
CA SER A 72 -13.00 -10.18 -12.86
C SER A 72 -13.30 -9.00 -11.92
N CYS A 73 -12.28 -8.42 -11.27
CA CYS A 73 -12.54 -7.33 -10.34
C CYS A 73 -12.95 -6.02 -11.05
N PRO A 74 -13.81 -5.20 -10.44
CA PRO A 74 -14.17 -3.90 -11.00
C PRO A 74 -12.97 -2.97 -11.18
N ALA A 75 -12.96 -2.17 -12.25
CA ALA A 75 -11.91 -1.16 -12.49
C ALA A 75 -11.78 -0.13 -11.35
N SER A 76 -12.86 0.09 -10.59
CA SER A 76 -12.85 0.94 -9.40
C SER A 76 -11.94 0.39 -8.29
N LEU A 77 -11.83 -0.93 -8.13
CA LEU A 77 -10.93 -1.56 -7.16
C LEU A 77 -9.46 -1.34 -7.54
N ALA A 78 -9.13 -1.47 -8.82
CA ALA A 78 -7.79 -1.18 -9.32
C ALA A 78 -7.39 0.29 -9.12
N SER A 79 -8.30 1.21 -9.46
CA SER A 79 -8.13 2.65 -9.24
C SER A 79 -7.94 2.99 -7.76
N PHE A 80 -8.69 2.32 -6.87
CA PHE A 80 -8.50 2.45 -5.43
C PHE A 80 -7.05 2.12 -5.04
N PHE A 81 -6.54 0.95 -5.41
CA PHE A 81 -5.17 0.54 -5.04
C PHE A 81 -4.10 1.41 -5.69
N SER A 82 -4.30 1.85 -6.93
CA SER A 82 -3.39 2.79 -7.61
C SER A 82 -3.19 4.07 -6.80
N SER A 83 -4.26 4.62 -6.22
CA SER A 83 -4.15 5.80 -5.36
C SER A 83 -3.62 5.48 -3.96
N ALA A 84 -4.01 4.33 -3.37
CA ALA A 84 -3.70 3.99 -2.00
C ALA A 84 -2.26 3.49 -1.79
N LEU A 85 -1.67 2.88 -2.83
CA LEU A 85 -0.29 2.37 -2.89
C LEU A 85 0.63 3.23 -3.75
N ALA A 86 0.25 4.49 -4.02
CA ALA A 86 1.09 5.43 -4.77
C ALA A 86 2.38 5.75 -3.99
N SER A 87 3.55 5.71 -4.62
CA SER A 87 4.82 6.04 -3.95
C SER A 87 4.81 7.42 -3.33
N ASP A 88 4.23 8.39 -4.04
CA ASP A 88 4.00 9.73 -3.53
C ASP A 88 2.86 9.72 -2.51
N SER A 89 3.18 10.00 -1.25
CA SER A 89 2.19 10.14 -0.17
C SER A 89 1.19 11.27 -0.45
N GLY A 90 1.56 12.24 -1.30
CA GLY A 90 0.73 13.28 -1.91
C GLY A 90 -0.56 12.77 -2.51
N LEU A 91 -0.50 11.65 -3.22
CA LEU A 91 -1.59 11.06 -4.00
C LEU A 91 -2.48 10.11 -3.18
N ARG A 92 -2.01 9.70 -2.00
CA ARG A 92 -2.74 8.77 -1.12
C ARG A 92 -3.88 9.47 -0.37
N PRO A 93 -4.90 8.70 0.08
CA PRO A 93 -5.87 9.20 1.05
C PRO A 93 -5.18 9.82 2.27
N LYS A 94 -5.65 10.99 2.70
CA LYS A 94 -5.05 11.76 3.81
C LYS A 94 -5.61 11.41 5.18
N SER A 95 -6.66 10.60 5.23
CA SER A 95 -7.28 10.16 6.47
C SER A 95 -7.97 8.82 6.31
N THR A 96 -8.13 8.13 7.44
CA THR A 96 -8.90 6.89 7.53
C THR A 96 -10.34 7.09 7.02
N GLN A 97 -10.94 8.25 7.30
CA GLN A 97 -12.28 8.57 6.80
C GLN A 97 -12.33 8.68 5.27
N GLN A 98 -11.28 9.21 4.62
CA GLN A 98 -11.21 9.26 3.16
C GLN A 98 -11.01 7.87 2.58
N LEU A 99 -10.15 7.05 3.18
CA LEU A 99 -9.95 5.65 2.78
C LEU A 99 -11.25 4.84 2.91
N ALA A 100 -11.91 4.93 4.07
CA ALA A 100 -13.17 4.24 4.35
C ALA A 100 -14.28 4.63 3.36
N ARG A 101 -14.44 5.93 3.07
CA ARG A 101 -15.42 6.40 2.07
C ARG A 101 -15.18 5.78 0.70
N ARG A 102 -13.92 5.70 0.27
CA ARG A 102 -13.56 5.06 -1.01
C ARG A 102 -13.88 3.57 -0.99
N LEU A 103 -13.57 2.87 0.10
CA LEU A 103 -13.90 1.45 0.27
C LEU A 103 -15.41 1.21 0.23
N SER A 104 -16.21 2.01 0.94
CA SER A 104 -17.67 1.90 0.91
C SER A 104 -18.26 2.14 -0.48
N ALA A 105 -17.68 3.05 -1.26
CA ALA A 105 -18.11 3.30 -2.63
C ALA A 105 -17.88 2.08 -3.55
N LEU A 106 -16.84 1.27 -3.29
CA LEU A 106 -16.61 0.01 -4.03
C LEU A 106 -17.71 -1.01 -3.74
N ALA A 107 -18.08 -1.16 -2.46
CA ALA A 107 -19.13 -2.09 -2.04
C ALA A 107 -20.52 -1.69 -2.56
N ALA A 108 -20.80 -0.39 -2.69
CA ALA A 108 -22.08 0.11 -3.23
C ALA A 108 -22.18 0.03 -4.76
N SER A 109 -21.07 -0.23 -5.46
CA SER A 109 -20.99 -0.34 -6.92
C SER A 109 -20.99 -1.80 -7.40
N SER A 110 -21.25 -2.75 -6.49
CA SER A 110 -21.29 -4.20 -6.75
C SER A 110 -22.71 -4.75 -6.73
#